data_AF-A0A350YQ19-F1
#
_entry.id   AF-A0A350YQ19-F1
#
_cell.length_a   1.000
_cell.length_b   1.000
_cell.length_c   1.000
_cell.angle_alpha   90.00
_cell.angle_beta   90.00
_cell.angle_gamma   90.00
#
_symmetry.space_group_name_H-M   'P 1'
#
loop_
_entity.id
_entity.type
_entity.pdbx_description
1 polymer ?
#
loop_
_entity_poly.entity_id
_entity_poly.type
_entity_poly.pdbx_seq_one_letter_code
_entity_poly.pdbx_strand_id
1 'polypeptide(L)' 'MVAISVDRSGKVIQANPGVKGSTTLNADLLRVAKEAALKARFDSKTDAPAIQKGFITYNFVLQ' A
#
# COMPACT_ATOMS: atom_id res chain seq x y z
N MET A 1 -1.59 2.11 8.26
CA MET A 1 -1.94 1.14 7.21
C MET A 1 -2.32 1.87 5.94
N VAL A 2 -2.05 1.25 4.80
CA VAL A 2 -2.30 1.80 3.46
C VAL A 2 -3.11 0.79 2.67
N ALA A 3 -4.31 1.16 2.23
CA ALA A 3 -5.08 0.33 1.32
C ALA A 3 -4.50 0.46 -0.09
N ILE A 4 -4.26 -0.67 -0.75
CA ILE A 4 -3.67 -0.72 -2.08
C ILE A 4 -4.56 -1.49 -3.06
N SER A 5 -4.42 -1.16 -4.33
CA SER A 5 -4.89 -1.99 -5.45
C SER A 5 -3.71 -2.33 -6.34
N VAL A 6 -3.58 -3.61 -6.67
CA VAL A 6 -2.47 -4.19 -7.43
C VAL A 6 -3.03 -4.82 -8.70
N ASP A 7 -2.37 -4.60 -9.83
CA ASP A 7 -2.73 -5.28 -11.08
C ASP A 7 -2.15 -6.70 -11.16
N ARG A 8 -2.49 -7.44 -12.22
CA ARG A 8 -1.94 -8.79 -12.49
C ARG A 8 -0.43 -8.84 -12.67
N SER A 9 0.19 -7.72 -13.07
CA SER A 9 1.65 -7.62 -13.18
C SER A 9 2.34 -7.48 -11.83
N GLY A 10 1.58 -7.37 -10.75
CA GLY A 10 2.09 -7.16 -9.40
C GLY A 10 2.42 -5.68 -9.12
N LYS A 11 2.03 -4.76 -10.00
CA LYS A 11 2.27 -3.33 -9.82
C LYS A 11 1.13 -2.70 -9.03
N VAL A 12 1.49 -1.90 -8.04
CA VAL A 12 0.51 -1.08 -7.30
C VAL A 12 0.03 0.04 -8.22
N ILE A 13 -1.28 0.08 -8.45
CA ILE A 13 -1.96 1.08 -9.29
C ILE A 13 -2.67 2.14 -8.45
N GLN A 14 -2.98 1.84 -7.18
CA GLN A 14 -3.61 2.78 -6.26
C GLN A 14 -3.10 2.54 -4.84
N ALA A 15 -2.86 3.62 -4.09
CA ALA A 15 -2.49 3.58 -2.68
C ALA A 15 -3.20 4.71 -1.91
N ASN A 16 -3.96 4.33 -0.89
CA ASN A 16 -4.69 5.22 0.00
C ASN A 16 -4.19 5.04 1.44
N PRO A 17 -3.37 5.96 1.97
CA PRO A 17 -2.90 5.90 3.35
C PRO A 17 -3.99 6.38 4.32
N GLY A 18 -3.82 6.10 5.62
CA GLY A 18 -4.69 6.65 6.66
C GLY A 18 -6.07 5.99 6.72
N VAL A 19 -6.20 4.79 6.16
CA VAL A 19 -7.45 4.02 6.22
C VAL A 19 -7.73 3.52 7.64
N LYS A 20 -9.00 3.18 7.91
CA LYS A 20 -9.52 2.69 9.20
C LYS A 20 -8.62 1.58 9.75
N GLY A 21 -8.02 1.84 10.92
CA GLY A 21 -7.05 0.97 11.58
C GLY A 21 -5.60 1.49 11.53
N SER A 22 -5.33 2.63 10.89
CA SER A 22 -4.04 3.33 11.04
C SER A 22 -3.93 3.91 12.45
N THR A 23 -2.80 3.66 13.10
CA THR A 23 -2.47 4.19 14.44
C THR A 23 -1.88 5.59 14.40
N THR A 24 -1.58 6.13 13.21
CA THR A 24 -1.08 7.49 13.00
C THR A 24 -1.86 8.19 11.90
N LEU A 25 -2.10 9.48 12.11
CA LEU A 25 -2.68 10.41 11.15
C LEU A 25 -1.69 11.51 10.74
N ASN A 26 -0.41 11.35 11.08
CA ASN A 26 0.63 12.31 10.71
C ASN A 26 0.78 12.36 9.18
N ALA A 27 0.54 13.53 8.59
CA ALA A 27 0.50 13.73 7.14
C ALA A 27 1.82 13.34 6.44
N ASP A 28 2.97 13.60 7.06
CA ASP A 28 4.28 13.25 6.50
C ASP A 28 4.47 11.73 6.45
N LEU A 29 4.15 11.03 7.55
CA LEU A 29 4.23 9.57 7.59
C LEU A 29 3.26 8.93 6.59
N LEU A 30 2.05 9.48 6.45
CA LEU A 30 1.07 9.00 5.48
C LEU A 30 1.53 9.23 4.03
N ARG A 31 2.16 10.36 3.73
CA ARG A 31 2.74 10.66 2.42
C ARG A 31 3.86 9.68 2.08
N VAL A 32 4.82 9.50 3.00
CA VAL A 32 5.94 8.55 2.81
C VAL A 32 5.42 7.12 2.64
N ALA A 33 4.43 6.70 3.44
CA ALA A 33 3.81 5.38 3.31
C ALA A 33 3.13 5.19 1.95
N LYS A 34 2.43 6.22 1.44
CA LYS A 34 1.81 6.19 0.12
C LYS A 34 2.84 6.04 -0.99
N GLU A 35 3.90 6.85 -0.94
CA GLU A 35 4.98 6.79 -1.94
C GLU A 35 5.68 5.43 -1.93
N ALA A 36 5.97 4.88 -0.75
CA ALA A 36 6.54 3.55 -0.60
C ALA A 36 5.59 2.48 -1.16
N ALA A 37 4.29 2.60 -0.91
CA ALA A 37 3.29 1.65 -1.39
C ALA A 37 3.18 1.66 -2.92
N LEU A 38 3.22 2.84 -3.56
CA LEU A 38 3.20 2.97 -5.02
C LEU A 38 4.47 2.41 -5.69
N LYS A 39 5.60 2.42 -4.98
CA LYS A 39 6.88 1.84 -5.43
C LYS A 39 6.97 0.34 -5.19
N ALA A 40 6.11 -0.23 -4.34
CA ALA A 40 6.10 -1.66 -4.07
C ALA A 40 5.72 -2.46 -5.31
N ARG A 41 6.32 -3.65 -5.44
CA ARG A 41 5.96 -4.66 -6.43
C ARG A 41 5.68 -5.97 -5.71
N PHE A 42 4.65 -6.65 -6.16
CA PHE A 42 4.22 -7.96 -5.68
C PHE A 42 4.45 -9.00 -6.78
N ASP A 43 4.35 -10.27 -6.42
CA ASP A 43 4.45 -11.34 -7.40
C ASP A 43 3.28 -11.29 -8.38
N SER A 44 3.60 -11.37 -9.67
CA SER A 44 2.60 -11.47 -10.72
C SER A 44 1.90 -12.82 -10.63
N LYS A 45 0.57 -12.80 -10.53
CA LYS A 45 -0.26 -14.00 -10.62
C LYS A 45 -1.14 -13.92 -11.84
N THR A 46 -0.85 -14.74 -12.84
CA THR A 46 -1.58 -14.79 -14.12
C THR A 46 -3.03 -15.26 -13.96
N ASP A 47 -3.29 -16.09 -12.94
CA ASP A 47 -4.62 -16.61 -12.58
C ASP A 47 -5.39 -15.71 -11.58
N ALA A 48 -4.81 -14.57 -11.18
CA ALA A 48 -5.47 -13.67 -10.25
C ALA A 48 -6.54 -12.79 -10.95
N PRO A 49 -7.48 -12.20 -10.19
CA PRO A 49 -8.36 -11.14 -10.71
C PRO A 49 -7.56 -9.99 -11.34
N ALA A 50 -8.18 -9.25 -12.27
CA ALA A 50 -7.53 -8.12 -12.95
C ALA A 50 -6.94 -7.09 -11.99
N ILE A 51 -7.60 -6.88 -10.84
CA ILE A 51 -7.16 -6.01 -9.76
C ILE A 51 -7.35 -6.75 -8.43
N GLN A 52 -6.30 -6.82 -7.63
CA GLN A 52 -6.32 -7.34 -6.27
C GLN A 52 -6.28 -6.19 -5.27
N LYS A 53 -7.20 -6.18 -4.32
CA LYS A 53 -7.25 -5.20 -3.23
C LYS A 53 -6.59 -5.77 -1.97
N GLY A 54 -5.80 -4.97 -1.28
CA GLY A 54 -5.12 -5.39 -0.06
C GLY A 54 -4.71 -4.22 0.82
N PHE A 55 -3.94 -4.53 1.86
CA PHE A 55 -3.42 -3.54 2.80
C PHE A 55 -1.92 -3.75 3.02
N ILE A 56 -1.17 -2.66 3.12
CA ILE A 56 0.23 -2.65 3.58
C ILE A 56 0.28 -2.01 4.97
N THR A 57 0.98 -2.66 5.89
CA THR A 57 1.27 -2.13 7.22
C THR A 57 2.70 -1.61 7.26
N TYR A 58 2.86 -0.31 7.50
CA TYR A 58 4.16 0.31 7.73
C TYR A 58 4.35 0.54 9.23
N ASN A 59 5.47 0.08 9.76
CA ASN A 59 5.89 0.32 11.13
C ASN A 59 7.00 1.37 11.11
N PHE A 60 6.70 2.56 11.63
CA PHE A 60 7.68 3.64 11.76
C PHE A 60 8.35 3.52 13.13
N VAL A 61 9.68 3.42 13.16
CA VAL A 61 10.47 3.42 14.38
C VAL A 61 11.25 4.73 14.42
N LEU A 62 11.01 5.55 15.43
CA LEU A 62 11.82 6.74 15.71
C LEU A 62 13.05 6.29 16.49
N GLN A 63 14.23 6.62 15.98
CA GLN A 63 15.50 6.42 16.70
C GLN A 63 15.84 7.64 17.54
#